data_AF-A0A645B9A8-F1
#
_entry.id   AF-A0A645B9A8-F1
#
_cell.length_a   1.000
_cell.length_b   1.000
_cell.length_c   1.000
_cell.angle_alpha   90.00
_cell.angle_beta   90.00
_cell.angle_gamma   90.00
#
_symmetry.space_group_name_H-M   'P 1'
#
loop_
_entity.id
_entity.type
_entity.pdbx_description
1 polymer ?
#
loop_
_entity_poly.entity_id
_entity_poly.type
_entity_poly.pdbx_seq_one_letter_code
_entity_poly.pdbx_strand_id
1 'polypeptide(L)'
;MDQVTTFMETKLSAYKRSKDDKILTKTMINNYAKAKLFPAPVKKKYNRNHLMLLVIIYHLKSVLSINDIDILLKPITTELTTNAKSKTLEVVYSNFLIIQKSIKTSELGHSLANKQILEALDIDQSMKNIETIENILLVLILAIFSNTEKRLAEKVLDMKFK
;
A
#
# COMPACT_ATOMS: atom_id res chain seq x y z
N MET A 1 -10.98 10.20 -13.60
CA MET A 1 -10.16 10.74 -12.50
C MET A 1 -10.98 10.93 -11.25
N ASP A 2 -12.08 11.67 -11.30
CA ASP A 2 -12.89 12.01 -10.13
C ASP A 2 -13.42 10.77 -9.40
N GLN A 3 -13.88 9.76 -10.15
CA GLN A 3 -14.28 8.46 -9.60
C GLN A 3 -13.16 7.76 -8.81
N VAL A 4 -11.90 7.87 -9.25
CA VAL A 4 -10.75 7.24 -8.57
C VAL A 4 -10.45 7.97 -7.27
N THR A 5 -10.40 9.30 -7.31
CA THR A 5 -10.17 10.10 -6.10
C THR A 5 -11.31 9.90 -5.09
N THR A 6 -12.56 9.83 -5.53
CA THR A 6 -13.71 9.53 -4.67
C THR A 6 -13.61 8.13 -4.07
N PHE A 7 -13.27 7.11 -4.87
CA PHE A 7 -13.08 5.75 -4.37
C PHE A 7 -12.00 5.70 -3.28
N MET A 8 -10.85 6.33 -3.52
CA MET A 8 -9.77 6.39 -2.54
C MET A 8 -10.17 7.13 -1.27
N GLU A 9 -10.86 8.25 -1.42
CA GLU A 9 -11.39 9.01 -0.29
C GLU A 9 -12.32 8.14 0.57
N THR A 10 -13.27 7.43 -0.06
CA THR A 10 -14.21 6.58 0.65
C THR A 10 -13.53 5.40 1.35
N LYS A 11 -12.56 4.75 0.70
CA LYS A 11 -11.92 3.54 1.24
C LYS A 11 -10.82 3.82 2.26
N LEU A 12 -10.19 4.99 2.21
CA LEU A 12 -9.01 5.30 3.02
C LEU A 12 -9.22 6.47 3.99
N SER A 13 -10.43 7.06 4.06
CA SER A 13 -10.75 8.17 4.98
C SER A 13 -10.36 7.91 6.44
N ALA A 14 -10.47 6.67 6.92
CA ALA A 14 -10.10 6.26 8.27
C ALA A 14 -8.59 6.39 8.58
N TYR A 15 -7.74 6.63 7.57
CA TYR A 15 -6.30 6.84 7.72
C TYR A 15 -5.90 8.32 7.77
N LYS A 16 -6.84 9.25 7.58
CA LYS A 16 -6.57 10.68 7.76
C LYS A 16 -6.32 11.01 9.23
N ARG A 17 -5.53 12.05 9.46
CA ARG A 17 -5.42 12.68 10.79
C ARG A 17 -6.55 13.69 10.99
N SER A 18 -6.80 14.53 9.97
CA SER A 18 -7.83 15.56 9.99
C SER A 18 -8.84 15.38 8.86
N LYS A 19 -10.07 15.88 9.04
CA LYS A 19 -11.15 15.72 8.04
C LYS A 19 -10.79 16.33 6.68
N ASP A 20 -10.04 17.43 6.70
CA ASP A 20 -9.66 18.20 5.51
C ASP A 20 -8.47 17.59 4.74
N ASP A 21 -7.71 16.68 5.35
CA ASP A 21 -6.59 16.00 4.70
C ASP A 21 -7.07 15.30 3.43
N LYS A 22 -6.30 15.36 2.35
CA LYS A 22 -6.62 14.64 1.12
C LYS A 22 -5.92 13.29 1.11
N ILE A 23 -6.65 12.22 0.78
CA ILE A 23 -6.06 10.88 0.60
C ILE A 23 -5.09 10.87 -0.57
N LEU A 24 -5.62 11.11 -1.78
CA LEU A 24 -4.87 11.22 -3.02
C LEU A 24 -5.53 12.28 -3.90
N THR A 25 -4.77 13.30 -4.30
CA THR A 25 -5.26 14.33 -5.21
C THR A 25 -5.12 13.90 -6.67
N LYS A 26 -5.86 14.54 -7.58
CA LYS A 26 -5.73 14.31 -9.03
C LYS A 26 -4.28 14.51 -9.50
N THR A 27 -3.60 15.54 -8.96
CA THR A 27 -2.20 15.83 -9.25
C THR A 27 -1.27 14.72 -8.77
N MET A 28 -1.45 14.19 -7.55
CA MET A 28 -0.64 13.08 -7.05
C MET A 28 -0.78 11.83 -7.93
N ILE A 29 -2.01 11.45 -8.28
CA ILE A 29 -2.25 10.28 -9.15
C ILE A 29 -1.62 10.49 -10.53
N ASN A 30 -1.73 11.70 -11.10
CA ASN A 30 -1.07 12.03 -12.36
C ASN A 30 0.46 11.97 -12.25
N ASN A 31 1.03 12.43 -11.13
CA ASN A 31 2.47 12.37 -10.90
C ASN A 31 2.96 10.93 -10.81
N TYR A 32 2.21 10.04 -10.15
CA TYR A 32 2.55 8.61 -10.10
C TYR A 32 2.48 7.94 -11.46
N ALA A 33 1.48 8.26 -12.29
CA ALA A 33 1.41 7.77 -13.66
C ALA A 33 2.58 8.30 -14.52
N LYS A 34 2.94 9.58 -14.37
CA LYS A 34 4.10 10.19 -15.06
C LYS A 34 5.42 9.58 -14.63
N ALA A 35 5.57 9.29 -13.34
CA ALA A 35 6.72 8.58 -12.77
C ALA A 35 6.73 7.08 -13.10
N LYS A 36 5.72 6.58 -13.83
CA LYS A 36 5.60 5.18 -14.27
C LYS A 36 5.52 4.16 -13.13
N LEU A 37 5.05 4.58 -11.95
CA LEU A 37 4.80 3.67 -10.81
C LEU A 37 3.71 2.62 -11.09
N PHE A 38 2.90 2.86 -12.12
CA PHE A 38 1.96 1.90 -12.68
C PHE A 38 1.71 2.23 -14.16
N PRO A 39 1.23 1.28 -14.97
CA PRO A 39 0.91 1.52 -16.38
C PRO A 39 -0.02 2.72 -16.55
N ALA A 40 0.21 3.55 -17.57
CA ALA A 40 -0.66 4.72 -17.79
C ALA A 40 -2.12 4.27 -18.09
N PRO A 41 -3.13 4.94 -17.52
CA PRO A 41 -4.53 4.58 -17.73
C PRO A 41 -4.96 4.85 -19.18
N VAL A 42 -5.62 3.89 -19.81
CA VAL A 42 -6.12 4.03 -21.20
C VAL A 42 -7.37 4.91 -21.20
N LYS A 43 -7.36 6.02 -21.94
CA LYS A 43 -8.48 7.00 -22.00
C LYS A 43 -8.96 7.44 -20.61
N LYS A 44 -8.02 7.63 -19.66
CA LYS A 44 -8.30 7.97 -18.25
C LYS A 44 -9.14 6.92 -17.49
N LYS A 45 -9.25 5.69 -18.00
CA LYS A 45 -9.89 4.57 -17.32
C LYS A 45 -8.87 3.82 -16.47
N TYR A 46 -9.14 3.76 -15.18
CA TYR A 46 -8.33 3.04 -14.19
C TYR A 46 -8.99 1.68 -13.95
N ASN A 47 -8.21 0.61 -14.10
CA ASN A 47 -8.68 -0.74 -13.83
C ASN A 47 -8.35 -1.17 -12.39
N ARG A 48 -8.73 -2.40 -12.02
CA ARG A 48 -8.49 -2.97 -10.70
C ARG A 48 -7.01 -2.92 -10.29
N ASN A 49 -6.09 -3.21 -11.20
CA ASN A 49 -4.65 -3.21 -10.91
C ASN A 49 -4.15 -1.80 -10.56
N HIS A 50 -4.64 -0.78 -11.25
CA HIS A 50 -4.34 0.61 -10.88
C HIS A 50 -4.82 0.94 -9.47
N LEU A 51 -6.02 0.48 -9.10
CA LEU A 51 -6.58 0.74 -7.77
C LEU A 51 -5.77 0.04 -6.67
N MET A 52 -5.38 -1.22 -6.87
CA MET A 52 -4.54 -1.96 -5.93
C MET A 52 -3.18 -1.27 -5.73
N LEU A 53 -2.52 -0.87 -6.82
CA LEU A 53 -1.24 -0.14 -6.77
C LEU A 53 -1.38 1.21 -6.09
N LEU A 54 -2.43 1.98 -6.39
CA LEU A 54 -2.64 3.29 -5.75
C LEU A 54 -2.94 3.18 -4.24
N VAL A 55 -3.62 2.12 -3.79
CA VAL A 55 -3.80 1.86 -2.36
C VAL A 55 -2.44 1.56 -1.71
N ILE A 56 -1.63 0.70 -2.32
CA ILE A 56 -0.27 0.40 -1.83
C ILE A 56 0.57 1.68 -1.76
N ILE A 57 0.60 2.47 -2.84
CA ILE A 57 1.35 3.74 -2.91
C ILE A 57 0.90 4.72 -1.82
N TYR A 58 -0.40 4.79 -1.50
CA TYR A 58 -0.89 5.67 -0.43
C TYR A 58 -0.25 5.33 0.93
N HIS A 59 -0.02 4.05 1.23
CA HIS A 59 0.62 3.63 2.47
C HIS A 59 2.15 3.79 2.45
N LEU A 60 2.77 3.72 1.27
CA LEU A 60 4.22 3.89 1.13
C LEU A 60 4.66 5.35 1.12
N LYS A 61 3.86 6.27 0.53
CA LYS A 61 4.28 7.65 0.23
C LYS A 61 4.68 8.51 1.44
N SER A 62 4.28 8.11 2.65
CA SER A 62 4.62 8.79 3.90
C SER A 62 5.94 8.31 4.51
N VAL A 63 6.48 7.20 4.01
CA VAL A 63 7.65 6.50 4.57
C VAL A 63 8.79 6.46 3.55
N LEU A 64 8.48 6.24 2.28
CA LEU A 64 9.45 6.06 1.20
C LEU A 64 9.41 7.20 0.19
N SER A 65 10.56 7.44 -0.46
CA SER A 65 10.64 8.36 -1.59
C SER A 65 9.93 7.80 -2.82
N ILE A 66 9.60 8.65 -3.79
CA ILE A 66 8.96 8.19 -5.03
C ILE A 66 9.86 7.21 -5.82
N ASN A 67 11.18 7.38 -5.74
CA ASN A 67 12.15 6.52 -6.42
C ASN A 67 12.21 5.13 -5.75
N ASP A 68 12.19 5.08 -4.42
CA ASP A 68 12.18 3.81 -3.69
C ASP A 68 10.88 3.03 -3.96
N ILE A 69 9.76 3.75 -4.07
CA ILE A 69 8.47 3.16 -4.45
C ILE A 69 8.51 2.61 -5.88
N ASP A 70 9.17 3.30 -6.82
CA ASP A 70 9.37 2.78 -8.19
C ASP A 70 10.17 1.48 -8.16
N ILE A 71 11.31 1.47 -7.46
CA ILE A 71 12.17 0.28 -7.31
C ILE A 71 11.35 -0.89 -6.74
N LEU A 72 10.59 -0.66 -5.66
CA LEU A 72 9.78 -1.67 -4.99
C LEU A 72 8.68 -2.25 -5.90
N LEU A 73 7.98 -1.41 -6.66
CA LEU A 73 6.85 -1.82 -7.50
C LEU A 73 7.27 -2.27 -8.90
N LYS A 74 8.54 -2.07 -9.29
CA LYS A 74 9.03 -2.41 -10.62
C LYS A 74 8.84 -3.88 -11.00
N PRO A 75 9.13 -4.86 -10.12
CA PRO A 75 8.94 -6.27 -10.46
C PRO A 75 7.48 -6.59 -10.77
N ILE A 76 6.55 -6.06 -9.96
CA ILE A 76 5.10 -6.25 -10.14
C ILE A 76 4.64 -5.62 -11.46
N THR A 77 5.00 -4.35 -11.70
CA THR A 77 4.54 -3.63 -12.89
C THR A 77 5.12 -4.23 -14.16
N THR A 78 6.37 -4.66 -14.14
CA THR A 78 7.00 -5.38 -15.26
C THR A 78 6.26 -6.67 -15.54
N GLU A 79 5.96 -7.48 -14.52
CA GLU A 79 5.24 -8.74 -14.68
C GLU A 79 3.82 -8.54 -15.24
N LEU A 80 3.10 -7.51 -14.78
CA LEU A 80 1.78 -7.17 -15.31
C LEU A 80 1.83 -6.76 -16.79
N THR A 81 2.93 -6.16 -17.25
CA THR A 81 3.09 -5.79 -18.66
C THR A 81 3.50 -6.96 -19.55
N THR A 82 4.27 -7.91 -19.03
CA THR A 82 4.75 -9.07 -19.79
C THR A 82 3.79 -10.26 -19.74
N ASN A 83 3.01 -10.38 -18.67
CA ASN A 83 2.04 -11.44 -18.46
C ASN A 83 0.72 -10.87 -17.92
N ALA A 84 -0.25 -10.66 -18.82
CA ALA A 84 -1.58 -10.15 -18.47
C ALA A 84 -2.38 -11.06 -17.51
N LYS A 85 -1.97 -12.32 -17.33
CA LYS A 85 -2.57 -13.28 -16.38
C LYS A 85 -1.76 -13.45 -15.09
N SER A 86 -0.72 -12.66 -14.89
CA SER A 86 0.04 -12.66 -13.63
C SER A 86 -0.92 -12.41 -12.46
N LYS A 87 -0.73 -13.18 -11.38
CA LYS A 87 -1.46 -13.03 -10.12
C LYS A 87 -0.62 -12.34 -9.03
N THR A 88 0.59 -11.90 -9.36
CA THR A 88 1.55 -11.40 -8.39
C THR A 88 1.03 -10.19 -7.64
N LEU A 89 0.41 -9.24 -8.35
CA LEU A 89 -0.18 -8.07 -7.70
C LEU A 89 -1.35 -8.47 -6.79
N GLU A 90 -2.20 -9.39 -7.22
CA GLU A 90 -3.31 -9.90 -6.40
C GLU A 90 -2.81 -10.56 -5.11
N VAL A 91 -1.78 -11.40 -5.20
CA VAL A 91 -1.16 -12.07 -4.04
C VAL A 91 -0.51 -11.05 -3.11
N VAL A 92 0.25 -10.10 -3.63
CA VAL A 92 0.84 -9.02 -2.81
C VAL A 92 -0.26 -8.21 -2.14
N TYR A 93 -1.31 -7.85 -2.88
CA TYR A 93 -2.39 -7.02 -2.37
C TYR A 93 -3.25 -7.75 -1.32
N SER A 94 -3.58 -9.03 -1.51
CA SER A 94 -4.33 -9.80 -0.52
C SER A 94 -3.56 -9.96 0.78
N ASN A 95 -2.27 -10.32 0.69
CA ASN A 95 -1.39 -10.44 1.84
C ASN A 95 -1.18 -9.10 2.55
N PHE A 96 -1.04 -8.01 1.79
CA PHE A 96 -1.03 -6.66 2.33
C PHE A 96 -2.28 -6.33 3.16
N LEU A 97 -3.48 -6.72 2.72
CA LEU A 97 -4.71 -6.52 3.48
C LEU A 97 -4.75 -7.37 4.76
N ILE A 98 -4.21 -8.59 4.73
CA ILE A 98 -4.06 -9.44 5.92
C ILE A 98 -3.15 -8.75 6.93
N ILE A 99 -1.96 -8.30 6.51
CA ILE A 99 -1.01 -7.54 7.33
C ILE A 99 -1.69 -6.33 7.99
N GLN A 100 -2.40 -5.53 7.20
CA GLN A 100 -3.11 -4.36 7.70
C GLN A 100 -4.16 -4.71 8.75
N LYS A 101 -4.89 -5.81 8.55
CA LYS A 101 -5.91 -6.27 9.50
C LYS A 101 -5.25 -6.75 10.80
N SER A 102 -4.20 -7.58 10.70
CA SER A 102 -3.49 -8.13 11.84
C SER A 102 -2.87 -7.04 12.73
N ILE A 103 -2.20 -6.05 12.13
CA ILE A 103 -1.59 -4.93 12.88
C ILE A 103 -2.65 -4.05 13.55
N LYS A 104 -3.82 -3.86 12.92
CA LYS A 104 -4.91 -3.10 13.55
C LYS A 104 -5.52 -3.81 14.76
N THR A 105 -5.58 -5.15 14.73
CA THR A 105 -6.16 -5.95 15.82
C THR A 105 -5.19 -6.19 16.97
N SER A 106 -3.88 -6.15 16.74
CA SER A 106 -2.88 -6.22 17.79
C SER A 106 -2.76 -4.85 18.48
N GLU A 107 -3.65 -4.55 19.41
CA GLU A 107 -3.45 -3.41 20.32
C GLU A 107 -2.08 -3.56 21.01
N LEU A 108 -1.13 -2.67 20.70
CA LEU A 108 0.09 -2.43 21.49
C LEU A 108 1.06 -3.64 21.71
N GLY A 109 1.16 -4.57 20.77
CA GLY A 109 2.06 -5.73 20.86
C GLY A 109 3.23 -5.73 19.87
N HIS A 110 4.17 -4.78 19.96
CA HIS A 110 5.26 -4.58 18.99
C HIS A 110 6.24 -5.77 18.82
N SER A 111 6.18 -6.84 19.62
CA SER A 111 7.08 -8.00 19.49
C SER A 111 6.42 -9.31 19.05
N LEU A 112 5.11 -9.52 19.28
CA LEU A 112 4.40 -10.73 18.83
C LEU A 112 3.89 -10.64 17.38
N ALA A 113 3.78 -9.43 16.84
CA ALA A 113 3.15 -9.18 15.55
C ALA A 113 3.92 -9.81 14.38
N ASN A 114 5.25 -9.82 14.36
CA ASN A 114 6.01 -10.29 13.19
C ASN A 114 5.82 -11.77 12.90
N LYS A 115 5.87 -12.64 13.92
CA LYS A 115 5.69 -14.08 13.72
C LYS A 115 4.25 -14.44 13.34
N GLN A 116 3.26 -13.82 13.99
CA GLN A 116 1.84 -14.02 13.66
C GLN A 116 1.48 -13.47 12.28
N ILE A 117 2.07 -12.34 11.89
CA ILE A 117 1.87 -11.77 10.55
C ILE A 117 2.44 -12.70 9.50
N LEU A 118 3.66 -13.20 9.68
CA LEU A 118 4.30 -14.15 8.75
C LEU A 118 3.51 -15.46 8.64
N GLU A 119 3.01 -15.99 9.75
CA GLU A 119 2.15 -17.20 9.76
C GLU A 119 0.78 -16.97 9.10
N ALA A 120 0.30 -15.72 9.06
CA ALA A 120 -0.96 -15.37 8.41
C ALA A 120 -0.82 -15.09 6.90
N LEU A 121 0.42 -15.03 6.37
CA LEU A 121 0.63 -14.83 4.93
C LEU A 121 0.24 -16.10 4.18
N ASP A 122 -0.65 -15.93 3.20
CA ASP A 122 -1.11 -16.98 2.30
C ASP A 122 -0.39 -16.80 0.95
N ILE A 123 0.83 -17.35 0.88
CA ILE A 123 1.70 -17.29 -0.31
C ILE A 123 1.96 -18.71 -0.77
N ASP A 124 1.61 -19.00 -2.03
CA ASP A 124 1.93 -20.26 -2.68
C ASP A 124 3.46 -20.39 -2.86
N GLN A 125 4.05 -21.32 -2.11
CA GLN A 125 5.49 -21.58 -2.09
C GLN A 125 6.05 -22.08 -3.42
N SER A 126 5.20 -22.46 -4.37
CA SER A 126 5.61 -22.87 -5.72
C SER A 126 5.77 -21.71 -6.71
N MET A 127 5.41 -20.47 -6.30
CA MET A 127 5.52 -19.30 -7.17
C MET A 127 6.98 -18.99 -7.51
N LYS A 128 7.26 -18.83 -8.81
CA LYS A 128 8.63 -18.57 -9.32
C LYS A 128 9.28 -17.29 -8.77
N ASN A 129 8.48 -16.34 -8.32
CA ASN A 129 8.88 -15.02 -7.84
C ASN A 129 8.64 -14.84 -6.33
N ILE A 130 8.56 -15.93 -5.57
CA ILE A 130 8.24 -15.91 -4.14
C ILE A 130 9.15 -14.96 -3.34
N GLU A 131 10.46 -15.06 -3.49
CA GLU A 131 11.41 -14.20 -2.76
C GLU A 131 11.16 -12.71 -3.03
N THR A 132 10.80 -12.37 -4.27
CA THR A 132 10.44 -10.99 -4.62
C THR A 132 9.15 -10.56 -3.93
N ILE A 133 8.14 -11.43 -3.89
CA ILE A 133 6.87 -11.17 -3.19
C ILE A 133 7.12 -10.97 -1.69
N GLU A 134 7.91 -11.84 -1.06
CA GLU A 134 8.26 -11.77 0.36
C GLU A 134 8.99 -10.47 0.70
N ASN A 135 9.99 -10.08 -0.11
CA ASN A 135 10.71 -8.82 0.08
C ASN A 135 9.79 -7.61 -0.05
N ILE A 136 8.86 -7.62 -1.01
CA ILE A 136 7.87 -6.55 -1.16
C ILE A 136 6.95 -6.48 0.06
N LEU A 137 6.47 -7.64 0.54
CA LEU A 137 5.60 -7.71 1.71
C LEU A 137 6.32 -7.26 2.98
N LEU A 138 7.62 -7.57 3.14
CA LEU A 138 8.43 -7.08 4.25
C LEU A 138 8.48 -5.55 4.28
N VAL A 139 8.74 -4.91 3.14
CA VAL A 139 8.72 -3.44 3.05
C VAL A 139 7.33 -2.87 3.37
N LEU A 140 6.26 -3.54 2.93
CA LEU A 140 4.89 -3.13 3.24
C LEU A 140 4.58 -3.25 4.73
N ILE A 141 5.02 -4.32 5.40
CA ILE A 141 4.89 -4.50 6.85
C ILE A 141 5.56 -3.34 7.58
N LEU A 142 6.82 -3.04 7.26
CA LEU A 142 7.57 -1.95 7.87
C LEU A 142 6.91 -0.58 7.65
N ALA A 143 6.40 -0.31 6.44
CA ALA A 143 5.68 0.92 6.15
C ALA A 143 4.37 1.04 6.96
N ILE A 144 3.64 -0.06 7.17
CA ILE A 144 2.43 -0.05 8.00
C ILE A 144 2.77 0.18 9.46
N PHE A 145 3.84 -0.41 9.99
CA PHE A 145 4.31 -0.13 11.35
C PHE A 145 4.68 1.34 11.53
N SER A 146 5.52 1.89 10.64
CA SER A 146 5.92 3.30 10.69
C SER A 146 4.72 4.25 10.69
N ASN A 147 3.73 3.99 9.82
CA ASN A 147 2.50 4.78 9.80
C ASN A 147 1.67 4.63 11.09
N THR A 148 1.65 3.45 11.69
CA THR A 148 0.91 3.19 12.94
C THR A 148 1.55 3.94 14.10
N GLU A 149 2.87 3.86 14.24
CA GLU A 149 3.65 4.60 15.25
C GLU A 149 3.50 6.11 15.09
N LYS A 150 3.59 6.61 13.85
CA LYS A 150 3.32 8.01 13.54
C LYS A 150 1.93 8.43 14.04
N ARG A 151 0.89 7.65 13.74
CA ARG A 151 -0.48 7.96 14.17
C ARG A 151 -0.65 7.92 15.69
N LEU A 152 0.03 7.01 16.38
CA LEU A 152 0.03 6.97 17.84
C LEU A 152 0.66 8.24 18.42
N ALA A 153 1.81 8.65 17.90
CA ALA A 153 2.45 9.91 18.31
C ALA A 153 1.55 11.13 18.04
N GLU A 154 0.91 11.19 16.88
CA GLU A 154 -0.05 12.24 16.53
C GLU A 154 -1.25 12.27 17.47
N LYS A 155 -1.79 11.10 17.86
CA LYS A 155 -2.86 11.03 18.86
C LYS A 155 -2.42 11.53 20.23
N VAL A 156 -1.22 11.19 20.69
CA VAL A 156 -0.68 11.70 21.95
C VAL A 156 -0.55 13.22 21.88
N LEU A 157 -0.05 13.77 20.78
CA LEU A 157 0.04 15.22 20.57
C LEU A 157 -1.34 15.89 20.64
N ASP A 158 -2.31 15.34 19.91
CA ASP A 158 -3.66 15.90 19.83
C ASP A 158 -4.44 15.74 21.16
N MET A 159 -4.07 14.81 22.04
CA MET A 159 -4.70 14.61 23.37
C MET A 159 -4.03 15.39 24.51
N LYS A 160 -2.73 15.67 24.40
CA LYS A 160 -1.93 16.22 25.51
C LYS A 160 -1.46 17.66 25.29
N PHE A 161 -1.41 18.13 24.05
CA PHE A 161 -0.78 19.40 23.69
C PHE A 161 -1.67 20.32 22.84
N LYS A 162 -2.89 19.90 22.50
CA LYS A 162 -3.93 20.70 21.84
C LYS A 162 -5.22 20.59 22.65
#